data_AF-A0A257M8N0-F1
#
_entry.id   AF-A0A257M8N0-F1
#
_cell.length_a   1.000
_cell.length_b   1.000
_cell.length_c   1.000
_cell.angle_alpha   90.00
_cell.angle_beta   90.00
_cell.angle_gamma   90.00
#
_symmetry.space_group_name_H-M   'P 1'
#
loop_
_entity.id
_entity.type
_entity.pdbx_description
1 polymer ?
#
loop_
_entity_poly.entity_id
_entity_poly.type
_entity_poly.pdbx_seq_one_letter_code
_entity_poly.pdbx_strand_id
1 'polypeptide(L)' 'MTASFQSRPQSYQDATEREWLIGNGLGGYASSTLCGSNTRAYHGLLVAALQPPADRWLMLSFLDEK' A
#
# COMPACT_ATOMS: atom_id res chain seq x y z
N MET A 1 17.96 -9.45 21.40
CA MET A 1 16.65 -8.79 21.27
C MET A 1 16.03 -9.24 19.95
N THR A 2 15.12 -10.20 20.00
CA THR A 2 14.33 -10.59 18.82
C THR A 2 13.19 -9.59 18.66
N ALA A 3 13.16 -8.84 17.57
CA ALA A 3 11.98 -8.07 17.23
C ALA A 3 10.85 -9.06 16.93
N SER A 4 9.84 -9.13 17.80
CA SER A 4 8.65 -9.91 17.52
C SER A 4 7.82 -9.15 16.48
N PHE A 5 7.63 -9.75 15.30
CA PHE A 5 6.72 -9.20 14.31
C PHE A 5 5.28 -9.43 14.81
N GLN A 6 4.70 -8.39 15.41
CA GLN A 6 3.28 -8.37 15.72
C GLN A 6 2.51 -7.96 14.46
N SER A 7 1.68 -8.87 13.95
CA SER A 7 0.89 -8.66 12.72
C SER A 7 -0.37 -7.82 12.94
N ARG A 8 -0.89 -7.75 14.17
CA ARG A 8 -2.12 -7.03 14.49
C ARG A 8 -1.80 -5.63 15.07
N PRO A 9 -2.28 -4.54 14.45
CA PRO A 9 -2.12 -3.20 15.02
C PRO A 9 -2.96 -3.05 16.29
N GLN A 10 -2.43 -2.35 17.30
CA GLN A 10 -3.14 -2.08 18.57
C GLN A 10 -3.79 -0.70 18.58
N SER A 11 -3.32 0.23 17.74
CA SER A 11 -3.86 1.58 17.56
C SER A 11 -3.93 1.98 16.09
N TYR A 12 -4.63 3.08 15.78
CA TYR A 12 -4.62 3.67 14.43
C TYR A 12 -3.21 4.14 14.05
N GLN A 13 -2.50 4.78 14.99
CA GLN A 13 -1.13 5.22 14.81
C GLN A 13 -0.24 4.04 14.42
N ASP A 14 -0.29 2.93 15.18
CA ASP A 14 0.47 1.71 14.90
C ASP A 14 0.15 1.14 13.51
N ALA A 15 -1.12 1.21 13.09
CA ALA A 15 -1.57 0.71 11.79
C ALA A 15 -1.05 1.58 10.64
N THR A 16 -0.99 2.90 10.84
CA THR A 16 -0.51 3.86 9.81
C THR A 16 1.00 4.00 9.74
N GLU A 17 1.73 3.65 10.80
CA GLU A 17 3.19 3.62 10.81
C GLU A 17 3.78 2.44 10.02
N ARG A 18 2.94 1.42 9.75
CA ARG A 18 3.33 0.20 9.04
C ARG A 18 2.62 0.12 7.70
N GLU A 19 3.38 -0.29 6.69
CA GLU A 19 2.91 -0.26 5.30
C GLU A 19 3.27 -1.57 4.60
N TRP A 20 2.49 -1.86 3.56
CA TRP A 20 2.76 -2.96 2.64
C TRP A 20 2.90 -2.41 1.22
N LEU A 21 3.72 -3.10 0.42
CA LEU A 21 3.97 -2.81 -0.98
C LEU A 21 4.10 -4.14 -1.73
N ILE A 22 3.31 -4.33 -2.77
CA ILE A 22 3.32 -5.51 -3.61
C ILE A 22 3.49 -5.04 -5.06
N GLY A 23 4.63 -5.37 -5.66
CA GLY A 23 4.87 -5.12 -7.08
C GLY A 23 4.19 -6.16 -7.96
N ASN A 24 3.73 -5.75 -9.15
CA ASN A 24 3.09 -6.65 -10.11
C ASN A 24 4.04 -7.24 -11.16
N GLY A 25 5.35 -6.97 -11.06
CA GLY A 25 6.37 -7.42 -12.03
C GLY A 25 6.42 -6.66 -13.35
N LEU A 26 5.46 -5.75 -13.61
CA LEU A 26 5.34 -4.95 -14.83
C LEU A 26 5.66 -3.46 -14.60
N GLY A 27 6.22 -3.11 -13.43
CA GLY A 27 6.52 -1.73 -13.04
C GLY A 27 5.40 -1.01 -12.27
N GLY A 28 4.22 -1.64 -12.17
CA GLY A 28 3.13 -1.22 -11.29
C GLY A 28 3.18 -1.89 -9.93
N TYR A 29 2.35 -1.42 -9.00
CA TYR A 29 2.27 -1.93 -7.64
C TYR A 29 0.92 -1.64 -6.97
N ALA A 30 0.70 -2.28 -5.83
CA ALA A 30 -0.30 -1.93 -4.85
C ALA A 30 0.40 -1.64 -3.52
N SER A 31 -0.03 -0.61 -2.79
CA SER A 31 0.51 -0.27 -1.47
C SER A 31 -0.52 0.46 -0.62
N SER A 32 -0.44 0.27 0.69
CA SER A 32 -1.19 1.05 1.68
C SER A 32 -0.62 0.82 3.08
N THR A 33 -1.23 1.43 4.09
CA THR A 33 -1.00 1.09 5.49
C THR A 33 -1.64 -0.25 5.85
N LEU A 34 -1.32 -0.81 7.02
CA LEU A 34 -1.91 -2.08 7.47
C LEU A 34 -3.45 -2.04 7.58
N CYS A 35 -4.03 -0.87 7.84
CA CYS A 35 -5.49 -0.68 7.93
C CYS A 35 -6.12 -0.19 6.62
N GLY A 36 -5.36 -0.07 5.52
CA GLY A 36 -5.88 0.42 4.24
C GLY A 36 -6.09 1.94 4.18
N SER A 37 -5.62 2.69 5.17
CA SER A 37 -5.64 4.15 5.15
C SER A 37 -4.49 4.68 4.28
N ASN A 38 -4.82 5.39 3.21
CA ASN A 38 -3.82 5.99 2.31
C ASN A 38 -3.31 7.31 2.89
N THR A 39 -2.31 7.23 3.77
CA THR A 39 -1.72 8.40 4.47
C THR A 39 -0.56 9.05 3.70
N ARG A 40 -0.07 8.40 2.63
CA ARG A 40 1.02 8.90 1.77
C ARG A 40 0.58 9.05 0.32
N ALA A 41 1.24 9.96 -0.41
CA ALA A 41 0.92 10.31 -1.80
C ALA A 41 1.01 9.14 -2.81
N TYR A 42 1.73 8.07 -2.47
CA TYR A 42 1.96 6.91 -3.35
C TYR A 42 1.21 5.65 -2.89
N HIS A 43 0.25 5.76 -1.99
CA HIS A 43 -0.63 4.64 -1.64
C HIS A 43 -1.76 4.48 -2.66
N GLY A 44 -2.12 3.23 -2.94
CA GLY A 44 -3.17 2.86 -3.88
C GLY A 44 -3.26 1.35 -4.09
N LEU A 45 -4.47 0.86 -4.36
CA LEU A 45 -4.72 -0.55 -4.67
C LEU A 45 -4.28 -0.93 -6.10
N LEU A 46 -4.22 0.04 -7.01
CA LEU A 46 -3.64 -0.14 -8.34
C LEU A 46 -2.91 1.13 -8.78
N VAL A 47 -1.58 1.08 -8.74
CA VAL A 47 -0.70 2.04 -9.41
C VAL A 47 -0.09 1.35 -10.63
N ALA A 48 -0.58 1.69 -11.82
CA ALA A 48 -0.14 1.06 -13.07
C ALA A 48 0.98 1.88 -13.71
N ALA A 49 2.04 1.21 -14.18
CA ALA A 49 3.04 1.82 -15.06
C ALA A 49 2.55 1.69 -16.51
N LEU A 50 2.11 2.80 -17.11
CA LEU A 50 1.64 2.82 -18.50
C LEU A 50 2.78 2.66 -19.51
N GLN A 51 3.98 3.10 -19.11
CA GLN A 51 5.21 2.89 -19.87
C GLN A 51 6.32 2.36 -18.96
N PRO A 52 6.37 1.03 -18.73
CA PRO A 52 7.27 0.42 -17.76
C PRO A 52 8.75 0.78 -17.96
N PRO A 53 9.51 1.05 -16.87
CA PRO A 53 9.11 1.08 -15.47
C PRO A 53 8.58 2.46 -14.99
N ALA A 54 8.38 3.41 -15.91
CA ALA A 54 8.00 4.79 -15.64
C ALA A 54 6.49 5.02 -15.84
N ASP A 55 6.08 6.30 -15.84
CA ASP A 55 4.72 6.76 -16.11
C ASP A 55 3.66 6.04 -15.26
N ARG A 56 3.75 6.24 -13.95
CA ARG A 56 2.89 5.57 -12.97
C ARG A 56 1.64 6.38 -12.70
N TRP A 57 0.49 5.74 -12.88
CA TRP A 57 -0.83 6.32 -12.68
C TRP A 57 -1.58 5.58 -11.57
N LEU A 58 -2.12 6.33 -10.62
CA LEU A 58 -3.05 5.81 -9.62
C LEU A 58 -4.40 5.56 -10.30
N MET A 59 -4.72 4.29 -10.54
CA MET A 59 -5.97 3.87 -11.19
C MET A 59 -7.05 3.47 -10.18
N LEU A 60 -6.65 2.93 -9.03
CA LEU A 60 -7.57 2.57 -7.96
C LEU A 60 -6.97 2.98 -6.61
N SER A 61 -7.57 3.98 -5.97
CA SER A 61 -7.14 4.47 -4.66
C SER A 61 -7.72 3.65 -3.51
N PHE A 62 -8.99 3.26 -3.59
CA PHE A 62 -9.72 2.58 -2.53
C PHE A 62 -10.88 1.77 -3.14
N LEU A 63 -11.30 0.70 -2.46
CA LEU A 63 -12.45 -0.12 -2.81
C LEU A 63 -13.26 -0.37 -1.55
N ASP A 64 -14.57 -0.14 -1.64
CA ASP A 64 -15.55 -0.46 -0.61
C ASP A 64 -16.52 -1.50 -1.18
N GLU A 65 -16.74 -2.58 -0.45
CA GLU A 65 -17.64 -3.68 -0.85
C GLU A 65 -18.89 -3.64 0.02
N LYS A 66 -20.07 -3.81 -0.61
CA LYS A 66 -21.37 -3.81 0.08
C LYS A 66 -21.84 -5.22 0.41
#